data_AF-A0AAU2MGJ2-F1
#
_entry.id   AF-A0AAU2MGJ2-F1
#
_cell.length_a   1.000
_cell.length_b   1.000
_cell.length_c   1.000
_cell.angle_alpha   90.00
_cell.angle_beta   90.00
_cell.angle_gamma   90.00
#
_symmetry.space_group_name_H-M   'P 1'
#
loop_
_entity.id
_entity.type
_entity.pdbx_description
1 polymer ?
#
loop_
_entity_poly.entity_id
_entity_poly.type
_entity_poly.pdbx_seq_one_letter_code
_entity_poly.pdbx_strand_id
1 'polypeptide(L)'
;MGKQSQQVHMTTTDSPLTGREIALSWMIWGAEARTLTEAYSNLVAIAASQGADAVIAVRFVAMPDTHTHHGIISGESIETRTVHQGYGTAIRYS
;
A
#
# COMPACT_ATOMS: atom_id res chain seq x y z
N MET A 1 9.03 7.90 25.68
CA MET A 1 10.05 7.55 24.66
C MET A 1 9.36 7.49 23.31
N GLY A 2 9.57 8.49 22.45
CA GLY A 2 9.00 8.47 21.10
C GLY A 2 9.66 7.36 20.28
N LYS A 3 8.87 6.46 19.69
CA LYS A 3 9.40 5.49 18.73
C LYS A 3 9.96 6.28 17.56
N GLN A 4 11.28 6.24 17.38
CA GLN A 4 11.96 6.67 16.18
C GLN A 4 11.20 6.04 14.99
N SER A 5 10.82 6.83 13.98
CA SER A 5 10.06 6.32 12.84
C SER A 5 10.86 5.18 12.20
N GLN A 6 10.43 3.94 12.38
CA GLN A 6 11.08 2.77 11.80
C GLN A 6 11.05 2.97 10.29
N GLN A 7 12.22 3.10 9.67
CA GLN A 7 12.33 3.27 8.24
C GLN A 7 12.00 1.94 7.58
N VAL A 8 10.78 1.80 7.06
CA VAL A 8 10.36 0.61 6.33
C VAL A 8 11.06 0.58 4.99
N HIS A 9 11.82 -0.48 4.73
CA HIS A 9 12.44 -0.68 3.42
C HIS A 9 11.42 -1.29 2.44
N MET A 10 11.32 -0.79 1.21
CA MET A 10 10.42 -1.37 0.21
C MET A 10 11.17 -1.79 -1.04
N THR A 11 10.86 -2.98 -1.53
CA THR A 11 11.44 -3.52 -2.75
C THR A 11 10.39 -4.22 -3.59
N THR A 12 10.55 -4.13 -4.91
CA THR A 12 9.76 -4.87 -5.89
C THR A 12 10.27 -6.31 -6.07
N THR A 13 11.44 -6.64 -5.54
CA THR A 13 11.99 -8.01 -5.57
C THR A 13 11.27 -8.93 -4.59
N ASP A 14 11.20 -10.21 -4.93
CA ASP A 14 10.56 -11.21 -4.07
C ASP A 14 11.49 -11.71 -2.95
N SER A 15 12.76 -11.27 -2.92
CA SER A 15 13.75 -11.63 -1.90
C SER A 15 14.07 -10.45 -0.97
N PRO A 16 14.26 -10.69 0.34
CA PRO A 16 14.74 -9.68 1.29
C PRO A 16 16.17 -9.24 0.96
N LEU A 17 16.46 -7.94 1.09
CA LEU A 17 17.75 -7.38 0.66
C LEU A 17 18.93 -7.65 1.61
N THR A 18 18.70 -8.19 2.80
CA THR A 18 19.69 -8.15 3.88
C THR A 18 20.31 -9.50 4.24
N GLY A 19 19.87 -10.60 3.61
CA GLY A 19 20.31 -11.96 3.98
C GLY A 19 19.94 -12.39 5.42
N ARG A 20 19.21 -11.54 6.15
CA ARG A 20 18.71 -11.80 7.50
C ARG A 20 17.52 -12.75 7.44
N GLU A 21 17.41 -13.60 8.46
CA GLU A 21 16.29 -14.52 8.62
C GLU A 21 14.97 -13.74 8.84
N ILE A 22 13.92 -14.18 8.16
CA ILE A 22 12.57 -13.62 8.30
C ILE A 22 11.89 -14.34 9.46
N ALA A 23 11.60 -13.61 10.54
CA ALA A 23 10.87 -14.15 11.69
C ALA A 23 9.36 -14.21 11.42
N LEU A 24 8.82 -13.20 10.73
CA LEU A 24 7.39 -13.09 10.40
C LEU A 24 7.21 -12.52 8.99
N SER A 25 6.20 -13.01 8.28
CA SER A 25 5.75 -12.43 7.00
C SER A 25 4.24 -12.44 6.89
N TRP A 26 3.67 -11.39 6.31
CA TRP A 26 2.22 -11.28 6.08
C TRP A 26 1.93 -10.31 4.93
N MET A 27 0.77 -10.49 4.29
CA MET A 27 0.37 -9.63 3.17
C MET A 27 -0.24 -8.33 3.67
N ILE A 28 0.07 -7.22 2.99
CA ILE A 28 -0.52 -5.91 3.26
C ILE A 28 -1.00 -5.25 1.96
N TRP A 29 -2.06 -4.47 2.09
CA TRP A 29 -2.62 -3.64 1.02
C TRP A 29 -2.72 -2.19 1.50
N GLY A 30 -2.28 -1.28 0.64
CA GLY A 30 -2.49 0.17 0.77
C GLY A 30 -3.95 0.53 0.61
N ALA A 31 -4.36 1.64 1.24
CA ALA A 31 -5.61 2.30 0.88
C ALA A 31 -5.52 2.80 -0.57
N GLU A 32 -6.66 2.74 -1.28
CA GLU A 32 -6.78 3.30 -2.63
C GLU A 32 -6.43 4.78 -2.63
N ALA A 33 -5.75 5.20 -3.69
CA ALA A 33 -5.26 6.56 -3.82
C ALA A 33 -5.43 7.10 -5.23
N ARG A 34 -5.45 8.42 -5.38
CA ARG A 34 -5.61 9.05 -6.71
C ARG A 34 -4.31 9.03 -7.49
N THR A 35 -3.17 9.00 -6.79
CA THR A 35 -1.85 8.98 -7.42
C THR A 35 -1.02 7.79 -6.95
N LEU A 36 -0.04 7.40 -7.77
CA LEU A 36 0.93 6.36 -7.41
C LEU A 36 1.72 6.75 -6.15
N THR A 37 2.09 8.02 -6.00
CA THR A 37 2.82 8.53 -4.84
C THR A 37 2.01 8.39 -3.55
N GLU A 38 0.73 8.74 -3.58
CA GLU A 38 -0.15 8.54 -2.43
C GLU A 38 -0.34 7.05 -2.11
N ALA A 39 -0.51 6.19 -3.13
CA ALA A 39 -0.60 4.74 -2.93
C ALA A 39 0.67 4.19 -2.26
N TYR A 40 1.84 4.67 -2.69
CA TYR A 40 3.13 4.34 -2.08
C TYR A 40 3.17 4.79 -0.62
N SER A 41 2.82 6.05 -0.34
CA SER A 41 2.80 6.59 1.03
C SER A 41 1.84 5.83 1.93
N ASN A 42 0.67 5.43 1.42
CA ASN A 42 -0.31 4.63 2.16
C ASN A 42 0.26 3.25 2.51
N LEU A 43 0.93 2.59 1.57
CA LEU A 43 1.54 1.27 1.81
C LEU A 43 2.66 1.35 2.87
N VAL A 44 3.52 2.37 2.80
CA VAL A 44 4.56 2.64 3.81
C VAL A 44 3.94 2.87 5.18
N ALA A 45 2.90 3.70 5.26
CA ALA A 45 2.23 4.01 6.51
C ALA A 45 1.62 2.76 7.16
N ILE A 46 0.99 1.89 6.37
CA ILE A 46 0.44 0.62 6.84
C ILE A 46 1.55 -0.30 7.36
N ALA A 47 2.60 -0.50 6.57
CA ALA A 47 3.74 -1.32 6.97
C ALA A 47 4.38 -0.83 8.28
N ALA A 48 4.60 0.48 8.40
CA ALA A 48 5.17 1.10 9.59
C ALA A 48 4.24 0.94 10.81
N SER A 49 2.93 1.13 10.63
CA SER A 49 1.94 0.97 11.70
C SER A 49 1.86 -0.45 12.24
N GLN A 50 2.15 -1.44 11.40
CA GLN A 50 2.18 -2.86 11.75
C GLN A 50 3.56 -3.33 12.23
N GLY A 51 4.54 -2.41 12.29
CA GLY A 51 5.91 -2.69 12.74
C GLY A 51 6.65 -3.63 11.81
N ALA A 52 6.45 -3.51 10.50
CA ALA A 52 7.26 -4.20 9.51
C ALA A 52 8.65 -3.55 9.41
N ASP A 53 9.68 -4.36 9.20
CA ASP A 53 11.01 -3.85 8.85
C ASP A 53 11.13 -3.54 7.37
N ALA A 54 10.45 -4.34 6.54
CA ALA A 54 10.43 -4.17 5.10
C ALA A 54 9.13 -4.67 4.47
N VAL A 55 8.90 -4.28 3.22
CA VAL A 55 7.87 -4.82 2.33
C VAL A 55 8.56 -5.30 1.05
N ILE A 56 8.40 -6.57 0.73
CA ILE A 56 8.94 -7.21 -0.47
C ILE A 56 7.82 -7.49 -1.47
N ALA A 57 8.21 -7.84 -2.71
CA ALA A 57 7.29 -8.12 -3.81
C ALA A 57 6.26 -6.98 -4.02
N VAL A 58 6.67 -5.73 -3.78
CA VAL A 58 5.76 -4.57 -3.88
C VAL A 58 5.27 -4.42 -5.31
N ARG A 59 3.96 -4.24 -5.46
CA ARG A 59 3.29 -3.97 -6.73
C ARG A 59 2.32 -2.81 -6.54
N PHE A 60 2.17 -2.01 -7.58
CA PHE A 60 1.14 -0.98 -7.67
C PHE A 60 0.29 -1.24 -8.89
N VAL A 61 -1.02 -1.27 -8.69
CA VAL A 61 -2.00 -1.49 -9.75
C VAL A 61 -2.82 -0.22 -9.92
N ALA A 62 -3.05 0.15 -11.19
CA ALA A 62 -4.01 1.18 -11.55
C ALA A 62 -5.32 0.47 -11.93
N MET A 63 -6.41 0.83 -11.27
CA MET A 63 -7.72 0.23 -11.43
C MET A 63 -8.75 1.31 -11.75
N PRO A 64 -9.71 1.06 -12.64
CA PRO A 64 -10.84 1.96 -12.80
C PRO A 64 -11.76 1.83 -11.57
N ASP A 65 -12.02 2.94 -10.91
CA ASP A 65 -13.01 3.10 -9.86
C ASP A 65 -14.22 3.83 -10.46
N THR A 66 -15.35 3.13 -10.57
CA THR A 66 -16.56 3.66 -11.17
C THR A 66 -17.58 3.91 -10.08
N HIS A 67 -17.92 5.18 -9.89
CA HIS A 67 -18.90 5.61 -8.91
C HIS A 67 -20.16 6.09 -9.62
N THR A 68 -21.30 5.56 -9.18
CA THR A 68 -22.61 6.07 -9.55
C THR A 68 -22.99 7.21 -8.61
N HIS A 69 -23.09 8.42 -9.14
CA HIS A 69 -23.61 9.56 -8.42
C HIS A 69 -25.10 9.71 -8.69
N HIS A 70 -25.93 9.55 -7.66
CA HIS A 70 -27.35 9.86 -7.73
C HIS A 70 -27.60 11.29 -7.25
N GLY A 71 -27.80 12.22 -8.19
CA GLY A 71 -28.24 13.57 -7.88
C GLY A 71 -29.76 13.64 -7.78
N ILE A 72 -30.28 14.19 -6.67
CA ILE A 72 -31.74 14.32 -6.42
C ILE A 72 -32.44 15.20 -7.48
N ILE A 73 -31.69 16.04 -8.21
CA ILE A 73 -32.21 16.99 -9.21
C ILE A 73 -31.61 16.76 -10.61
N SER A 74 -30.40 16.19 -10.72
CA SER A 74 -29.61 16.13 -11.97
C SER A 74 -29.63 14.78 -12.69
N GLY A 75 -30.29 13.75 -12.13
CA GLY A 75 -30.24 12.38 -12.64
C GLY A 75 -28.99 11.61 -12.19
N GLU A 76 -28.87 10.38 -12.68
CA GLU A 76 -27.74 9.49 -12.43
C GLU A 76 -26.57 9.87 -13.33
N SER A 77 -25.40 10.16 -12.74
CA SER A 77 -24.16 10.36 -13.49
C SER A 77 -23.14 9.29 -13.09
N ILE A 78 -22.56 8.62 -14.08
CA ILE A 78 -21.50 7.64 -13.88
C ILE A 78 -20.17 8.36 -14.07
N GLU A 79 -19.34 8.38 -13.03
CA GLU A 79 -17.97 8.88 -13.10
C GLU A 79 -17.01 7.70 -12.94
N THR A 80 -16.11 7.52 -13.91
CA THR A 80 -15.00 6.58 -13.81
C THR A 80 -13.72 7.37 -13.62
N ARG A 81 -13.01 7.07 -12.53
CA ARG A 81 -11.68 7.63 -12.24
C ARG A 81 -10.66 6.50 -12.09
N THR A 82 -9.40 6.77 -12.38
CA THR A 82 -8.33 5.81 -12.10
C THR A 82 -7.88 5.96 -10.65
N VAL A 83 -7.91 4.85 -9.91
CA VAL A 83 -7.30 4.75 -8.57
C VAL A 83 -6.08 3.84 -8.62
N HIS A 84 -5.15 4.07 -7.71
CA HIS A 84 -3.93 3.29 -7.55
C HIS A 84 -3.98 2.59 -6.19
N GLN A 85 -3.59 1.31 -6.16
CA GLN A 85 -3.44 0.57 -4.92
C GLN A 85 -2.09 -0.15 -4.91
N GLY A 86 -1.36 -0.01 -3.80
CA GLY A 86 -0.14 -0.74 -3.55
C GLY A 86 -0.40 -1.99 -2.71
N TYR A 87 0.32 -3.08 -2.97
CA TYR A 87 0.33 -4.25 -2.09
C TYR A 87 1.71 -4.90 -2.09
N GLY A 88 1.97 -5.73 -1.08
CA GLY A 88 3.20 -6.48 -0.94
C GLY A 88 3.21 -7.37 0.29
N THR A 89 4.34 -8.04 0.54
CA THR A 89 4.53 -8.86 1.73
C THR A 89 5.37 -8.10 2.74
N ALA A 90 4.74 -7.69 3.84
CA ALA A 90 5.45 -7.13 4.98
C ALA A 90 6.25 -8.23 5.69
N ILE A 91 7.47 -7.91 6.11
CA ILE A 91 8.36 -8.82 6.82
C ILE A 91 8.92 -8.16 8.07
N ARG A 92 9.13 -8.99 9.10
CA ARG A 92 9.92 -8.65 10.27
C ARG A 92 11.08 -9.62 10.37
N TYR A 93 12.29 -9.10 10.51
CA TYR A 93 13.47 -9.92 10.71
C TYR A 93 13.60 -10.35 12.17
N SER A 94 14.31 -11.46 12.41
CA SER A 94 14.77 -11.85 13.75
C SER A 94 15.83 -10.89 14.32
#